data_AF-A0A920AQ13-F1
#
_entry.id   AF-A0A920AQ13-F1
#
_cell.length_a   1.000
_cell.length_b   1.000
_cell.length_c   1.000
_cell.angle_alpha   90.00
_cell.angle_beta   90.00
_cell.angle_gamma   90.00
#
_symmetry.space_group_name_H-M   'P 1'
#
loop_
_entity.id
_entity.type
_entity.pdbx_description
1 polymer ?
#
loop_
_entity_poly.entity_id
_entity_poly.type
_entity_poly.pdbx_seq_one_letter_code
_entity_poly.pdbx_strand_id
1 'polypeptide(L)'
;MVVKVKPRKDGLPKISGVDGSEIWNKTYSYNGDRDQYDAVRMTIVGSDNYIYGSGFVQGGDKETIFMVYDGKAMIIKIDPSDGSEIWTEVNSSSEYALAVVESSSGDLFYGGFNSRSDLLTLSKLEEWRRNLDRNVRKYRENTTL
;
A
#
# COMPACT_ATOMS: atom_id res chain seq x y z
N MET A 1 31.20 19.51 -14.10
CA MET A 1 30.01 18.70 -14.45
C MET A 1 28.95 18.97 -13.39
N VAL A 2 27.92 19.75 -13.73
CA VAL A 2 26.82 20.03 -12.81
C VAL A 2 25.82 18.89 -12.96
N VAL A 3 25.80 17.96 -12.00
CA VAL A 3 24.68 17.03 -11.86
C VAL A 3 23.53 17.86 -11.29
N LYS A 4 22.64 18.34 -12.18
CA LYS A 4 21.32 18.80 -11.75
C LYS A 4 20.58 17.55 -11.27
N VAL A 5 20.62 17.31 -9.96
CA VAL A 5 19.67 16.39 -9.32
C VAL A 5 18.30 17.03 -9.52
N LYS A 6 17.51 16.47 -10.44
CA LYS A 6 16.11 16.87 -10.59
C LYS A 6 15.41 16.65 -9.23
N PRO A 7 14.47 17.53 -8.83
CA PRO A 7 13.72 17.32 -7.60
C PRO A 7 13.06 15.94 -7.65
N ARG A 8 13.12 15.24 -6.52
CA ARG A 8 12.65 13.87 -6.36
C ARG A 8 11.20 13.74 -6.85
N LYS A 9 11.01 13.04 -7.97
CA LYS A 9 9.69 12.60 -8.44
C LYS A 9 9.38 11.27 -7.76
N ASP A 10 9.15 11.31 -6.45
CA ASP A 10 8.82 10.13 -5.63
C ASP A 10 7.31 9.83 -5.76
N GLY A 11 6.87 9.53 -6.98
CA GLY A 11 5.47 9.27 -7.31
C GLY A 11 5.32 8.11 -8.27
N LEU A 12 4.11 7.55 -8.39
CA LEU A 12 3.80 6.57 -9.42
C LEU A 12 3.59 7.32 -10.75
N PRO A 13 4.40 7.06 -11.79
CA PRO A 13 4.16 7.61 -13.11
C PRO A 13 3.33 6.64 -13.96
N LYS A 14 2.45 7.21 -14.79
CA LYS A 14 1.98 6.53 -16.00
C LYS A 14 2.78 7.03 -17.18
N ILE A 15 3.31 6.10 -17.95
CA ILE A 15 4.15 6.37 -19.12
C ILE A 15 3.48 5.75 -20.35
N SER A 16 3.53 6.44 -21.48
CA SER A 16 3.07 5.94 -22.76
C SER A 16 3.92 4.76 -23.22
N GLY A 17 3.27 3.63 -23.49
CA GLY A 17 3.95 2.45 -24.07
C GLY A 17 4.36 2.63 -25.54
N VAL A 18 3.93 3.72 -26.19
CA VAL A 18 4.25 4.01 -27.60
C VAL A 18 5.59 4.71 -27.72
N ASP A 19 5.86 5.70 -26.87
CA ASP A 19 6.99 6.62 -27.01
C ASP A 19 7.74 6.90 -25.70
N GLY A 20 7.32 6.33 -24.57
CA GLY A 20 7.96 6.55 -23.28
C GLY A 20 7.70 7.92 -22.65
N SER A 21 6.77 8.71 -23.18
CA SER A 21 6.39 10.01 -22.60
C SER A 21 5.62 9.85 -21.29
N GLU A 22 5.88 10.73 -20.30
CA GLU A 22 5.10 10.78 -19.05
C GLU A 22 3.69 11.31 -19.34
N ILE A 23 2.67 10.51 -19.04
CA ILE A 23 1.26 10.89 -19.16
C ILE A 23 0.83 11.63 -17.88
N TRP A 24 1.10 11.04 -16.72
CA TRP A 24 0.92 11.68 -15.42
C TRP A 24 1.90 11.11 -14.40
N ASN A 25 2.12 11.84 -13.30
CA ASN A 25 2.90 11.41 -12.15
C ASN A 25 2.25 11.93 -10.86
N LYS A 26 2.01 11.04 -9.90
CA LYS A 26 1.31 11.35 -8.66
C LYS A 26 2.07 10.83 -7.45
N THR A 27 2.16 11.68 -6.44
CA THR A 27 2.59 11.31 -5.09
C THR A 27 1.35 11.12 -4.23
N TYR A 28 1.33 10.05 -3.46
CA TYR A 28 0.30 9.75 -2.47
C TYR A 28 0.94 9.89 -1.10
N SER A 29 0.25 10.55 -0.17
CA SER A 29 0.79 10.83 1.16
C SER A 29 -0.12 10.25 2.21
N TYR A 30 0.47 9.58 3.20
CA TYR A 30 -0.22 9.17 4.41
C TYR A 30 0.30 10.02 5.57
N ASN A 31 -0.56 10.28 6.57
CA ASN A 31 -0.13 11.05 7.73
C ASN A 31 0.95 10.25 8.49
N GLY A 32 2.11 10.85 8.76
CA GLY A 32 3.21 10.20 9.45
C GLY A 32 4.22 11.21 9.96
N ASP A 33 5.20 10.72 10.71
CA ASP A 33 6.32 11.51 11.23
C ASP A 33 7.34 11.81 10.12
N ARG A 34 8.16 12.85 10.33
CA ARG A 34 9.15 13.31 9.34
C ARG A 34 10.18 12.24 8.92
N ASP A 35 10.39 11.26 9.78
CA ASP A 35 11.35 10.18 9.56
C ASP A 35 10.70 8.89 9.06
N GLN A 36 9.40 8.94 8.75
CA GLN A 36 8.67 7.81 8.19
C GLN A 36 8.58 7.87 6.66
N TYR A 37 8.39 6.69 6.06
CA TYR A 37 8.34 6.50 4.62
C TYR A 37 7.07 5.82 4.18
N ASP A 38 6.56 6.28 3.04
CA ASP A 38 5.47 5.67 2.31
C ASP A 38 5.96 5.25 0.94
N ALA A 39 5.47 4.12 0.43
CA ALA A 39 5.75 3.72 -0.93
C ALA A 39 4.63 2.85 -1.49
N VAL A 40 4.31 3.09 -2.77
CA VAL A 40 3.68 2.06 -3.61
C VAL A 40 4.79 1.33 -4.35
N ARG A 41 4.78 -0.01 -4.30
CA ARG A 41 5.88 -0.86 -4.79
C ARG A 41 5.51 -1.60 -6.07
N MET A 42 4.46 -2.41 -6.00
CA MET A 42 4.03 -3.26 -7.11
C MET A 42 2.61 -2.88 -7.49
N THR A 43 2.28 -3.01 -8.77
CA THR A 43 0.95 -2.70 -9.28
C THR A 43 0.40 -3.82 -10.15
N ILE A 44 -0.92 -3.92 -10.18
CA ILE A 44 -1.67 -4.69 -11.18
C ILE A 44 -2.74 -3.80 -11.79
N VAL A 45 -3.23 -4.18 -12.98
CA VAL A 45 -4.49 -3.67 -13.51
C VAL A 45 -5.56 -4.69 -13.12
N GLY A 46 -6.57 -4.23 -12.39
CA GLY A 46 -7.70 -5.10 -12.04
C GLY A 46 -8.68 -5.28 -13.19
N SER A 47 -9.61 -6.21 -13.00
CA SER A 47 -10.68 -6.56 -13.92
C SER A 47 -11.63 -5.40 -14.21
N ASP A 48 -11.69 -4.42 -13.31
CA ASP A 48 -12.43 -3.16 -13.44
C ASP A 48 -11.64 -2.04 -14.12
N ASN A 49 -10.46 -2.35 -14.68
CA ASN A 49 -9.50 -1.44 -15.32
C ASN A 49 -8.86 -0.39 -14.40
N TYR A 50 -9.06 -0.46 -13.08
CA TYR A 50 -8.31 0.38 -12.15
C TYR A 50 -6.93 -0.19 -11.88
N ILE A 51 -6.02 0.68 -11.41
CA ILE A 51 -4.70 0.25 -10.95
C ILE A 51 -4.80 -0.05 -9.46
N TYR A 52 -4.31 -1.22 -9.06
CA TYR A 52 -4.13 -1.57 -7.65
C TYR A 52 -2.66 -1.59 -7.32
N GLY A 53 -2.25 -0.80 -6.34
CA GLY A 53 -0.88 -0.74 -5.84
C GLY A 53 -0.76 -1.40 -4.49
N SER A 54 0.30 -2.19 -4.27
CA SER A 54 0.71 -2.69 -2.97
C SER A 54 1.94 -1.97 -2.46
N GLY A 55 2.01 -1.74 -1.16
CA GLY A 55 3.20 -1.21 -0.53
C GLY A 55 3.04 -1.03 0.97
N PHE A 56 3.50 0.11 1.47
CA PHE A 56 3.50 0.41 2.89
C PHE A 56 3.37 1.89 3.16
N VAL A 57 2.92 2.21 4.37
CA VAL A 57 2.94 3.56 4.95
C VAL A 57 3.64 3.54 6.30
N GLN A 58 4.14 4.70 6.73
CA GLN A 58 4.74 4.92 8.05
C GLN A 58 5.96 4.06 8.40
N GLY A 59 6.72 3.62 7.39
CA GLY A 59 7.90 2.78 7.60
C GLY A 59 9.08 3.48 8.27
N GLY A 60 9.76 2.83 9.21
CA GLY A 60 10.78 3.44 10.07
C GLY A 60 12.20 3.58 9.49
N ASP A 61 12.55 2.84 8.43
CA ASP A 61 13.94 2.77 7.94
C ASP A 61 14.13 3.41 6.56
N LYS A 62 15.07 4.37 6.50
CA LYS A 62 15.36 5.22 5.32
C LYS A 62 16.21 4.53 4.25
N GLU A 63 16.76 3.36 4.55
CA GLU A 63 17.88 2.78 3.81
C GLU A 63 17.56 1.44 3.14
N THR A 64 16.31 0.97 3.21
CA THR A 64 15.93 -0.28 2.55
C THR A 64 15.04 0.02 1.35
N ILE A 65 15.43 -0.54 0.21
CA ILE A 65 14.66 -0.48 -1.03
C ILE A 65 13.62 -1.62 -1.08
N PHE A 66 13.84 -2.69 -0.29
CA PHE A 66 13.09 -3.95 -0.40
C PHE A 66 12.29 -4.36 0.84
N MET A 67 12.63 -3.93 2.06
CA MET A 67 11.99 -4.45 3.29
C MET A 67 11.90 -3.39 4.37
N VAL A 68 10.69 -2.91 4.64
CA VAL A 68 10.51 -1.89 5.67
C VAL A 68 10.16 -2.54 7.00
N TYR A 69 10.70 -2.00 8.08
CA TYR A 69 10.32 -2.36 9.45
C TYR A 69 9.40 -1.30 10.04
N ASP A 70 8.55 -1.73 10.97
CA ASP A 70 7.59 -0.92 11.73
C ASP A 70 6.61 -0.11 10.86
N GLY A 71 6.44 -0.52 9.60
CA GLY A 71 5.46 0.05 8.67
C GLY A 71 4.07 -0.52 8.86
N LYS A 72 3.16 -0.13 7.96
CA LYS A 72 1.83 -0.73 7.82
C LYS A 72 1.59 -1.07 6.36
N ALA A 73 1.19 -2.31 6.10
CA ALA A 73 0.85 -2.78 4.78
C ALA A 73 -0.30 -1.95 4.21
N MET A 74 -0.17 -1.58 2.94
CA MET A 74 -1.13 -0.71 2.28
C MET A 74 -1.47 -1.25 0.90
N ILE A 75 -2.76 -1.19 0.57
CA ILE A 75 -3.29 -1.36 -0.80
C ILE A 75 -3.98 -0.06 -1.18
N ILE A 76 -3.67 0.45 -2.37
CA ILE A 76 -4.29 1.65 -2.95
C ILE A 76 -4.95 1.32 -4.28
N LYS A 77 -6.12 1.89 -4.54
CA LYS A 77 -6.79 1.86 -5.84
C LYS A 77 -6.69 3.23 -6.52
N ILE A 78 -6.26 3.24 -7.77
CA ILE A 78 -5.92 4.45 -8.52
C ILE A 78 -6.66 4.45 -9.86
N ASP A 79 -7.24 5.59 -10.22
CA ASP A 79 -7.81 5.82 -11.55
C ASP A 79 -6.69 5.95 -12.59
N PRO A 80 -6.65 5.09 -13.62
CA PRO A 80 -5.59 5.15 -14.62
C PRO A 80 -5.68 6.38 -15.54
N SER A 81 -6.81 7.10 -15.59
CA SER A 81 -7.01 8.23 -16.49
C SER A 81 -6.19 9.45 -16.04
N ASP A 82 -6.15 9.73 -14.74
CA ASP A 82 -5.52 10.93 -14.17
C ASP A 82 -4.62 10.66 -12.95
N GLY A 83 -4.56 9.41 -12.49
CA GLY A 83 -3.80 8.99 -11.32
C GLY A 83 -4.46 9.38 -9.99
N SER A 84 -5.74 9.76 -9.98
CA SER A 84 -6.46 10.05 -8.74
C SER A 84 -6.58 8.80 -7.86
N GLU A 85 -6.43 8.99 -6.55
CA GLU A 85 -6.71 7.95 -5.57
C GLU A 85 -8.23 7.76 -5.45
N ILE A 86 -8.68 6.50 -5.57
CA ILE A 86 -10.08 6.12 -5.35
C ILE A 86 -10.28 5.71 -3.88
N TRP A 87 -9.37 4.87 -3.36
CA TRP A 87 -9.31 4.51 -1.96
C TRP A 87 -7.93 3.97 -1.58
N THR A 88 -7.61 4.05 -0.30
CA THR A 88 -6.47 3.38 0.35
C THR A 88 -6.95 2.58 1.55
N GLU A 89 -6.46 1.35 1.66
CA GLU A 89 -6.71 0.47 2.81
C GLU A 89 -5.38 0.11 3.47
N VAL A 90 -5.34 0.17 4.80
CA VAL A 90 -4.12 -0.03 5.60
C VAL A 90 -4.34 -1.16 6.61
N ASN A 91 -3.46 -2.15 6.59
CA ASN A 91 -3.39 -3.20 7.60
C ASN A 91 -2.21 -2.95 8.55
N SER A 92 -2.52 -2.54 9.78
CA SER A 92 -1.55 -2.31 10.85
C SER A 92 -0.93 -3.57 11.45
N SER A 93 -1.42 -4.75 11.06
CA SER A 93 -0.91 -6.06 11.51
C SER A 93 0.09 -6.69 10.55
N SER A 94 0.52 -5.96 9.52
CA SER A 94 1.56 -6.35 8.58
C SER A 94 2.39 -5.12 8.27
N GLU A 95 3.71 -5.24 8.15
CA GLU A 95 4.60 -4.09 7.94
C GLU A 95 4.55 -3.58 6.50
N TYR A 96 4.34 -4.47 5.54
CA TYR A 96 4.18 -4.14 4.14
C TYR A 96 3.30 -5.14 3.39
N ALA A 97 2.74 -4.69 2.27
CA ALA A 97 2.20 -5.52 1.21
C ALA A 97 3.21 -5.54 0.06
N LEU A 98 3.82 -6.69 -0.21
CA LEU A 98 4.87 -6.82 -1.22
C LEU A 98 4.29 -6.82 -2.64
N ALA A 99 3.32 -7.69 -2.87
CA ALA A 99 2.63 -7.85 -4.15
C ALA A 99 1.15 -8.09 -3.91
N VAL A 100 0.32 -7.53 -4.79
CA VAL A 100 -1.14 -7.71 -4.80
C VAL A 100 -1.56 -8.52 -6.02
N VAL A 101 -2.57 -9.35 -5.85
CA VAL A 101 -3.27 -10.06 -6.93
C VAL A 101 -4.77 -9.91 -6.76
N GLU A 102 -5.49 -9.87 -7.87
CA GLU A 102 -6.94 -9.96 -7.90
C GLU A 102 -7.35 -11.39 -8.27
N SER A 103 -8.28 -11.93 -7.52
CA SER A 103 -8.89 -13.23 -7.81
C SER A 103 -10.02 -13.11 -8.83
N SER A 104 -10.48 -14.25 -9.35
CA SER A 104 -11.62 -14.28 -10.29
C SER A 104 -12.94 -13.78 -9.70
N SER A 105 -13.07 -13.70 -8.37
CA SER A 105 -14.23 -13.11 -7.69
C SER A 105 -14.12 -11.59 -7.50
N GLY A 106 -13.01 -10.97 -7.91
CA GLY A 106 -12.71 -9.56 -7.64
C GLY A 106 -12.12 -9.29 -6.25
N ASP A 107 -11.90 -10.33 -5.43
CA ASP A 107 -11.23 -10.16 -4.15
C ASP A 107 -9.73 -9.92 -4.35
N LEU A 108 -9.16 -9.00 -3.55
CA LEU A 108 -7.74 -8.71 -3.53
C LEU A 108 -7.02 -9.48 -2.42
N PHE A 109 -5.87 -10.05 -2.78
CA PHE A 109 -4.94 -10.71 -1.88
C PHE A 109 -3.57 -10.06 -1.99
N TYR A 110 -2.85 -9.99 -0.88
CA TYR A 110 -1.44 -9.58 -0.92
C TYR A 110 -0.57 -10.44 0.00
N GLY A 111 0.67 -10.63 -0.43
CA GLY A 111 1.72 -11.19 0.41
C GLY A 111 2.33 -10.09 1.28
N GLY A 112 2.52 -10.37 2.56
CA GLY A 112 3.09 -9.44 3.52
C GLY A 112 4.01 -10.11 4.53
N PHE A 113 4.53 -9.31 5.44
CA PHE A 113 5.44 -9.72 6.49
C PHE A 113 5.13 -8.94 7.76
N ASN A 114 5.31 -9.60 8.90
CA ASN A 114 5.24 -8.96 10.21
C ASN A 114 6.39 -9.46 11.08
N SER A 115 7.37 -8.59 11.30
CA SER A 115 8.54 -8.82 12.17
C SER A 115 8.21 -9.27 13.59
N ARG A 116 7.02 -8.96 14.10
CA ARG A 116 6.58 -9.36 15.45
C ARG A 116 6.03 -10.78 15.52
N SER A 117 5.90 -11.46 14.38
CA SER A 117 5.32 -12.81 14.30
C SER A 117 6.23 -13.85 13.67
N ASP A 118 7.39 -13.48 13.10
CA ASP A 118 8.30 -14.34 12.32
C ASP A 118 7.62 -15.16 11.19
N LEU A 119 6.39 -14.81 10.79
CA LEU A 119 5.58 -15.56 9.82
C LEU A 119 5.41 -14.76 8.53
N LEU A 120 5.50 -15.47 7.39
CA LEU A 120 4.99 -14.99 6.11
C LEU A 120 3.47 -14.95 6.16
N THR A 121 2.86 -13.86 5.69
CA THR A 121 1.41 -13.73 5.68
C THR A 121 0.88 -13.59 4.25
N LEU A 122 -0.23 -14.29 3.97
CA LEU A 122 -1.09 -14.04 2.83
C LEU A 122 -2.42 -13.53 3.40
N SER A 123 -2.79 -12.30 3.04
CA SER A 123 -3.99 -11.67 3.61
C SER A 123 -5.02 -11.40 2.52
N LYS A 124 -6.26 -11.82 2.74
CA LYS A 124 -7.42 -11.34 1.99
C LYS A 124 -7.85 -9.98 2.55
N LEU A 125 -8.07 -8.99 1.70
CA LEU A 125 -8.37 -7.62 2.13
C LEU A 125 -9.64 -7.51 2.99
N GLU A 126 -10.65 -8.37 2.79
CA GLU A 126 -11.90 -8.34 3.57
C GLU A 126 -11.85 -9.07 4.94
N GLU A 127 -10.97 -10.06 5.13
CA GLU A 127 -10.97 -10.87 6.36
C GLU A 127 -10.46 -10.10 7.58
N TRP A 128 -9.61 -9.09 7.37
CA TRP A 128 -9.12 -8.22 8.44
C TRP A 128 -10.22 -7.30 9.00
N ARG A 129 -11.10 -6.74 8.16
CA ARG A 129 -12.25 -5.90 8.61
C ARG A 129 -13.09 -6.64 9.65
N ARG A 130 -13.38 -7.92 9.40
CA ARG A 130 -14.15 -8.79 10.31
C ARG A 130 -13.45 -9.08 11.64
N ASN A 131 -12.12 -9.03 11.69
CA ASN A 131 -11.37 -9.27 12.93
C ASN A 131 -11.29 -8.01 13.80
N LEU A 132 -11.22 -6.81 13.22
CA LEU A 132 -11.38 -5.56 13.98
C LEU A 132 -12.77 -5.43 14.57
N ASP A 133 -13.82 -5.69 13.81
CA ASP A 133 -15.20 -5.59 14.31
C ASP A 133 -15.46 -6.57 15.45
N ARG A 134 -14.90 -7.79 15.39
CA ARG A 134 -14.98 -8.77 16.48
C ARG A 134 -14.25 -8.31 17.75
N ASN A 135 -13.10 -7.67 17.61
CA ASN A 135 -12.32 -7.19 18.75
C ASN A 135 -12.93 -5.93 19.39
N VAL A 136 -13.47 -5.01 18.59
CA VAL A 136 -14.22 -3.83 19.08
C VAL A 136 -15.51 -4.26 19.80
N ARG A 137 -16.21 -5.27 19.28
CA ARG A 137 -17.43 -5.81 19.91
C ARG A 137 -17.14 -6.49 21.25
N LYS A 138 -16.07 -7.29 21.34
CA LYS A 138 -15.59 -7.88 22.60
C LYS A 138 -15.21 -6.82 23.64
N TYR A 139 -14.65 -5.68 23.23
CA TYR A 139 -14.26 -4.61 24.15
C TYR A 139 -15.47 -3.86 24.74
N ARG A 140 -16.55 -3.71 23.97
CA ARG A 140 -17.81 -3.09 24.42
C ARG A 140 -18.61 -4.01 25.36
N GLU A 141 -18.56 -5.32 25.14
CA GLU A 141 -19.23 -6.29 26.00
C GLU A 141 -18.54 -6.44 27.37
N ASN A 142 -17.25 -6.09 27.48
CA ASN A 142 -16.47 -6.18 28.73
C ASN A 142 -16.39 -4.88 29.56
N THR A 143 -16.95 -3.76 29.07
CA THR A 143 -16.92 -2.45 29.78
C THR A 143 -18.29 -2.00 30.29
N THR A 144 -19.27 -2.90 30.29
CA THR A 144 -20.58 -2.66 30.92
C THR A 144 -20.63 -3.39 32.27
N LEU A 145 -20.01 -2.79 33.30
CA LEU A 145 -20.22 -3.08 34.72
C LEU A 145 -20.39 -1.76 35.46
#